data_AF-A0A1J4ZEJ6-F1
#
_entry.id   AF-A0A1J4ZEJ6-F1
#
_cell.length_a   1.000
_cell.length_b   1.000
_cell.length_c   1.000
_cell.angle_alpha   90.00
_cell.angle_beta   90.00
_cell.angle_gamma   90.00
#
_symmetry.space_group_name_H-M   'P 1'
#
loop_
_entity.id
_entity.type
_entity.pdbx_description
1 polymer ?
#
loop_
_entity_poly.entity_id
_entity_poly.type
_entity_poly.pdbx_seq_one_letter_code
_entity_poly.pdbx_strand_id
1 'polypeptide(L)'
;EIVPLFYLPNTAMNGGDGTYNNTQHKDLQGNAIPMDKIIWNPTTSAHKTLADWQPGDGVRPYTALETAGREVFIREGCFLCHSQMIRPFRDEKDRYGHYSIAEESMFDHTYQWGSKRTGPDLARVGGKYSNEWHRKHLKYPRDVVPESVMPNFFFLEKRPVNVERTVKTLKVMTQMPFNPVPKNIYTDEYIAGAAQELEGKTDMDAVIALLQSLGNHVKFEEGVNYRD
;
A
#
# COMPACT_ATOMS: atom_id res chain seq x y z
N GLU A 1 7.74 -17.97 -15.23
CA GLU A 1 8.54 -17.89 -13.98
C GLU A 1 7.99 -16.79 -13.10
N ILE A 2 7.72 -17.09 -11.83
CA ILE A 2 7.56 -16.07 -10.80
C ILE A 2 8.98 -15.62 -10.49
N VAL A 3 9.44 -14.57 -11.16
CA VAL A 3 10.72 -13.96 -10.80
C VAL A 3 10.45 -13.18 -9.51
N PRO A 4 11.02 -13.58 -8.37
CA PRO A 4 10.93 -12.77 -7.16
C PRO A 4 11.74 -11.50 -7.45
N LEU A 5 11.08 -10.35 -7.52
CA LEU A 5 11.72 -9.02 -7.66
C LEU A 5 12.54 -8.62 -6.42
N PHE A 6 12.75 -9.53 -5.48
CA PHE A 6 13.46 -9.28 -4.23
C PHE A 6 14.96 -9.50 -4.47
N TYR A 7 15.71 -8.41 -4.36
CA TYR A 7 17.18 -8.32 -4.47
C TYR A 7 17.78 -8.13 -5.87
N LEU A 8 17.14 -7.34 -6.74
CA LEU A 8 17.93 -6.63 -7.75
C LEU A 8 18.49 -5.36 -7.12
N PRO A 9 19.83 -5.19 -7.05
CA PRO A 9 20.42 -3.91 -6.71
C PRO A 9 19.86 -2.89 -7.71
N ASN A 10 19.24 -1.83 -7.19
CA ASN A 10 18.84 -0.64 -7.98
C ASN A 10 17.48 -0.69 -8.73
N THR A 11 16.55 -1.60 -8.43
CA THR A 11 15.28 -1.73 -9.20
C THR A 11 14.21 -0.66 -9.00
N ALA A 12 14.37 0.31 -8.09
CA ALA A 12 13.36 1.35 -7.92
C ALA A 12 13.75 2.70 -8.51
N MET A 13 14.93 3.25 -8.24
CA MET A 13 15.26 4.62 -8.66
C MET A 13 16.79 4.79 -8.70
N ASN A 14 17.43 4.66 -9.87
CA ASN A 14 18.84 5.09 -10.01
C ASN A 14 19.17 5.71 -11.38
N GLY A 15 18.16 5.96 -12.23
CA GLY A 15 18.27 6.94 -13.29
C GLY A 15 17.93 8.32 -12.73
N GLY A 16 18.73 9.34 -13.03
CA GLY A 16 18.41 10.74 -12.70
C GLY A 16 17.13 11.26 -13.37
N ASP A 17 16.50 10.45 -14.21
CA ASP A 17 15.23 10.64 -14.90
C ASP A 17 14.05 9.90 -14.23
N GLY A 18 14.29 9.19 -13.12
CA GLY A 18 13.26 8.44 -12.40
C GLY A 18 12.92 7.08 -13.03
N THR A 19 13.71 6.58 -13.99
CA THR A 19 13.54 5.24 -14.57
C THR A 19 14.66 4.29 -14.15
N TYR A 20 14.43 2.98 -14.28
CA TYR A 20 15.47 1.95 -14.17
C TYR A 20 15.75 1.39 -15.56
N ASN A 21 16.99 1.46 -16.05
CA ASN A 21 17.37 0.87 -17.35
C ASN A 21 16.51 1.35 -18.55
N ASN A 22 16.00 2.60 -18.52
CA ASN A 22 15.07 3.15 -19.50
C ASN A 22 13.75 2.34 -19.67
N THR A 23 13.37 1.51 -18.70
CA THR A 23 12.03 0.89 -18.67
C THR A 23 11.02 1.98 -18.38
N GLN A 24 10.06 2.13 -19.28
CA GLN A 24 9.04 3.17 -19.23
C GLN A 24 7.72 2.54 -19.61
N HIS A 25 6.72 2.80 -18.78
CA HIS A 25 5.32 2.55 -19.12
C HIS A 25 4.98 3.34 -20.37
N LYS A 26 4.25 2.73 -21.31
CA LYS A 26 3.94 3.34 -22.62
C LYS A 26 2.46 3.28 -22.94
N ASP A 27 1.95 4.31 -23.60
CA ASP A 27 0.61 4.27 -24.18
C ASP A 27 0.55 3.39 -25.45
N LEU A 28 -0.65 3.24 -26.03
CA LEU A 28 -0.85 2.49 -27.28
C LEU A 28 -0.09 3.06 -28.48
N GLN A 29 0.31 4.34 -28.42
CA GLN A 29 1.06 5.04 -29.45
C GLN A 29 2.57 4.93 -29.21
N GLY A 30 3.01 4.31 -28.12
CA GLY A 30 4.41 4.13 -27.74
C GLY A 30 5.02 5.33 -27.02
N ASN A 31 4.23 6.33 -26.63
CA ASN A 31 4.72 7.47 -25.85
C ASN A 31 4.95 7.06 -24.40
N ALA A 32 6.05 7.55 -23.82
CA ALA A 32 6.37 7.32 -22.43
C ALA A 32 5.36 7.99 -21.49
N ILE A 33 4.91 7.25 -20.48
CA ILE A 33 4.11 7.77 -19.39
C ILE A 33 5.05 8.39 -18.35
N PRO A 34 4.84 9.67 -17.98
CA PRO A 34 5.61 10.31 -16.93
C PRO A 34 5.50 9.55 -15.59
N MET A 35 6.63 9.34 -14.93
CA MET A 35 6.68 8.62 -13.64
C MET A 35 5.94 9.34 -12.52
N ASP A 36 5.73 10.66 -12.62
CA ASP A 36 4.96 11.43 -11.64
C ASP A 36 3.44 11.15 -11.69
N LYS A 37 2.95 10.45 -12.72
CA LYS A 37 1.60 9.87 -12.72
C LYS A 37 1.49 8.58 -11.91
N ILE A 38 2.62 7.93 -11.62
CA ILE A 38 2.68 6.61 -10.98
C ILE A 38 3.23 6.73 -9.57
N ILE A 39 4.32 7.45 -9.38
CA ILE A 39 4.98 7.71 -8.11
C ILE A 39 4.66 9.15 -7.72
N TRP A 40 4.21 9.33 -6.48
CA TRP A 40 3.88 10.66 -5.99
C TRP A 40 5.12 11.56 -5.97
N ASN A 41 5.02 12.68 -6.69
CA ASN A 41 6.04 13.73 -6.69
C ASN A 41 5.44 15.04 -6.13
N PRO A 42 5.82 15.47 -4.92
CA PRO A 42 5.32 16.71 -4.31
C PRO A 42 5.59 17.99 -5.13
N THR A 43 6.53 17.95 -6.07
CA THR A 43 6.88 19.10 -6.92
C THR A 43 5.85 19.31 -8.03
N THR A 44 5.31 18.23 -8.59
CA THR A 44 4.37 18.26 -9.72
C THR A 44 2.93 17.98 -9.30
N SER A 45 2.72 17.29 -8.18
CA SER A 45 1.38 17.01 -7.64
C SER A 45 0.68 18.27 -7.12
N ALA A 46 -0.64 18.29 -7.26
CA ALA A 46 -1.50 19.31 -6.64
C ALA A 46 -1.43 19.22 -5.10
N HIS A 47 -1.29 18.01 -4.56
CA HIS A 47 -1.18 17.73 -3.13
C HIS A 47 0.28 17.45 -2.76
N LYS A 48 0.85 18.32 -1.92
CA LYS A 48 2.31 18.46 -1.73
C LYS A 48 2.82 17.81 -0.45
N THR A 49 1.93 17.36 0.42
CA THR A 49 2.24 16.73 1.69
C THR A 49 1.56 15.35 1.79
N LEU A 50 1.93 14.57 2.81
CA LEU A 50 1.21 13.32 3.07
C LEU A 50 -0.23 13.55 3.56
N ALA A 51 -0.50 14.70 4.18
CA ALA A 51 -1.79 15.00 4.81
C ALA A 51 -2.85 15.48 3.81
N ASP A 52 -2.43 16.16 2.73
CA ASP A 52 -3.32 16.62 1.66
C ASP A 52 -3.44 15.61 0.51
N TRP A 53 -2.56 14.60 0.45
CA TRP A 53 -2.57 13.55 -0.58
C TRP A 53 -3.97 12.94 -0.80
N GLN A 54 -4.33 12.74 -2.06
CA GLN A 54 -5.59 12.15 -2.49
C GLN A 54 -5.38 10.89 -3.37
N PRO A 55 -6.38 9.99 -3.41
CA PRO A 55 -6.36 8.84 -4.32
C PRO A 55 -6.05 9.24 -5.77
N GLY A 56 -5.00 8.62 -6.31
CA GLY A 56 -4.57 8.81 -7.68
C GLY A 56 -3.50 9.90 -7.89
N ASP A 57 -2.94 10.49 -6.83
CA ASP A 57 -1.79 11.40 -6.90
C ASP A 57 -0.45 10.65 -7.08
N GLY A 58 -0.47 9.32 -7.12
CA GLY A 58 0.71 8.46 -7.21
C GLY A 58 1.00 7.69 -5.92
N VAL A 59 1.85 6.67 -6.06
CA VAL A 59 2.34 5.83 -4.97
C VAL A 59 3.19 6.66 -4.03
N ARG A 60 2.87 6.59 -2.75
CA ARG A 60 3.54 7.34 -1.68
C ARG A 60 3.89 6.43 -0.51
N PRO A 61 4.85 6.82 0.35
CA PRO A 61 5.05 6.15 1.64
C PRO A 61 3.77 6.15 2.48
N TYR A 62 3.62 5.18 3.37
CA TYR A 62 2.47 5.05 4.26
C TYR A 62 2.36 6.21 5.26
N THR A 63 1.15 6.59 5.64
CA THR A 63 0.96 7.49 6.79
C THR A 63 1.33 6.78 8.11
N ALA A 64 1.36 7.51 9.22
CA ALA A 64 1.64 6.91 10.53
C ALA A 64 0.61 5.84 10.89
N LEU A 65 -0.68 6.15 10.72
CA LEU A 65 -1.78 5.22 11.01
C LEU A 65 -1.80 4.00 10.06
N GLU A 66 -1.48 4.20 8.79
CA GLU A 66 -1.35 3.09 7.83
C GLU A 66 -0.14 2.20 8.16
N THR A 67 0.98 2.79 8.58
CA THR A 67 2.17 2.04 9.03
C THR A 67 1.83 1.18 10.24
N ALA A 68 1.11 1.72 11.23
CA ALA A 68 0.59 0.93 12.34
C ALA A 68 -0.35 -0.18 11.87
N GLY A 69 -1.26 0.13 10.94
CA GLY A 69 -2.18 -0.85 10.36
C GLY A 69 -1.47 -2.00 9.68
N ARG A 70 -0.37 -1.69 9.02
CA ARG A 70 0.50 -2.65 8.35
C ARG A 70 1.23 -3.57 9.32
N GLU A 71 1.70 -3.04 10.45
CA GLU A 71 2.25 -3.85 11.52
C GLU A 71 1.22 -4.83 12.08
N VAL A 72 -0.03 -4.38 12.26
CA VAL A 72 -1.14 -5.24 12.68
C VAL A 72 -1.47 -6.29 11.62
N PHE A 73 -1.54 -5.91 10.35
CA PHE A 73 -1.79 -6.83 9.23
C PHE A 73 -0.78 -7.98 9.19
N ILE A 74 0.50 -7.66 9.40
CA ILE A 74 1.57 -8.67 9.51
C ILE A 74 1.41 -9.50 10.79
N ARG A 75 1.21 -8.85 11.94
CA ARG A 75 1.09 -9.51 13.25
C ARG A 75 -0.03 -10.54 13.27
N GLU A 76 -1.17 -10.21 12.68
CA GLU A 76 -2.36 -11.07 12.61
C GLU A 76 -2.29 -12.13 11.49
N GLY A 77 -1.23 -12.11 10.67
CA GLY A 77 -1.03 -13.11 9.62
C GLY A 77 -2.02 -13.01 8.47
N CYS A 78 -2.58 -11.83 8.19
CA CYS A 78 -3.56 -11.63 7.12
C CYS A 78 -3.04 -12.11 5.75
N PHE A 79 -1.72 -11.96 5.52
CA PHE A 79 -1.01 -12.43 4.32
C PHE A 79 -1.06 -13.96 4.10
N LEU A 80 -1.39 -14.75 5.13
CA LEU A 80 -1.54 -16.21 5.00
C LEU A 80 -2.83 -16.59 4.23
N CYS A 81 -3.80 -15.69 4.19
CA CYS A 81 -5.10 -15.91 3.53
C CYS A 81 -5.34 -14.97 2.36
N HIS A 82 -4.75 -13.77 2.38
CA HIS A 82 -4.98 -12.72 1.40
C HIS A 82 -3.69 -12.37 0.69
N SER A 83 -3.74 -12.28 -0.63
CA SER A 83 -2.67 -11.71 -1.43
C SER A 83 -2.88 -10.22 -1.68
N GLN A 84 -1.78 -9.51 -1.94
CA GLN A 84 -1.78 -8.15 -2.46
C GLN A 84 -1.00 -8.09 -3.78
N MET A 85 -1.35 -8.96 -4.73
CA MET A 85 -0.73 -9.00 -6.05
C MET A 85 -1.71 -9.57 -7.07
N ILE A 86 -2.25 -8.70 -7.92
CA ILE A 86 -3.16 -9.07 -9.00
C ILE A 86 -2.33 -9.46 -10.22
N ARG A 87 -2.56 -10.66 -10.76
CA ARG A 87 -1.85 -11.17 -11.94
C ARG A 87 -2.43 -10.59 -13.23
N PRO A 88 -1.63 -10.47 -14.31
CA PRO A 88 -2.07 -9.90 -15.59
C PRO A 88 -2.89 -10.89 -16.42
N PHE A 89 -3.94 -11.45 -15.83
CA PHE A 89 -4.93 -12.27 -16.50
C PHE A 89 -6.26 -11.54 -16.55
N ARG A 90 -7.05 -11.81 -17.59
CA ARG A 90 -8.35 -11.16 -17.78
C ARG A 90 -9.32 -11.45 -16.64
N ASP A 91 -9.36 -12.68 -16.16
CA ASP A 91 -10.24 -13.10 -15.07
C ASP A 91 -9.90 -12.43 -13.74
N GLU A 92 -8.62 -12.22 -13.45
CA GLU A 92 -8.18 -11.44 -12.29
C GLU A 92 -8.49 -9.96 -12.44
N LYS A 93 -8.32 -9.42 -13.66
CA LYS A 93 -8.68 -8.04 -13.96
C LYS A 93 -10.16 -7.78 -13.66
N ASP A 94 -11.03 -8.65 -14.15
CA ASP A 94 -12.48 -8.51 -13.98
C ASP A 94 -12.90 -8.66 -12.50
N ARG A 95 -12.16 -9.44 -11.71
CA ARG A 95 -12.47 -9.69 -10.29
C ARG A 95 -11.94 -8.61 -9.34
N TYR A 96 -10.70 -8.18 -9.56
CA TYR A 96 -9.95 -7.35 -8.59
C TYR A 96 -9.58 -5.97 -9.13
N GLY A 97 -9.60 -5.75 -10.44
CA GLY A 97 -9.16 -4.51 -11.09
C GLY A 97 -7.80 -4.68 -11.78
N HIS A 98 -7.14 -3.56 -12.12
CA HIS A 98 -5.88 -3.58 -12.87
C HIS A 98 -4.83 -4.53 -12.26
N TYR A 99 -3.95 -5.14 -13.06
CA TYR A 99 -2.87 -5.96 -12.50
C TYR A 99 -1.95 -5.11 -11.62
N SER A 100 -1.31 -5.72 -10.64
CA SER A 100 -0.38 -4.99 -9.76
C SER A 100 0.90 -4.64 -10.52
N ILE A 101 1.42 -3.44 -10.27
CA ILE A 101 2.69 -2.97 -10.84
C ILE A 101 3.78 -2.97 -9.77
N ALA A 102 5.05 -2.98 -10.18
CA ALA A 102 6.17 -3.10 -9.24
C ALA A 102 6.23 -1.89 -8.28
N GLU A 103 5.86 -0.72 -8.78
CA GLU A 103 5.90 0.56 -8.07
C GLU A 103 4.98 0.57 -6.86
N GLU A 104 3.83 -0.11 -6.91
CA GLU A 104 2.86 -0.16 -5.81
C GLU A 104 3.45 -0.78 -4.53
N SER A 105 4.48 -1.63 -4.65
CA SER A 105 5.15 -2.26 -3.50
C SER A 105 6.53 -1.70 -3.18
N MET A 106 6.93 -0.57 -3.77
CA MET A 106 8.29 -0.03 -3.59
C MET A 106 8.62 0.35 -2.14
N PHE A 107 7.61 0.75 -1.36
CA PHE A 107 7.77 1.16 0.04
C PHE A 107 7.48 0.00 1.01
N ASP A 108 7.20 -1.20 0.50
CA ASP A 108 6.81 -2.34 1.33
C ASP A 108 8.00 -3.11 1.88
N HIS A 109 8.29 -2.89 3.15
CA HIS A 109 9.30 -3.64 3.89
C HIS A 109 8.67 -4.43 5.05
N THR A 110 8.47 -5.75 4.95
CA THR A 110 8.66 -6.68 3.80
C THR A 110 7.42 -6.75 2.92
N TYR A 111 7.56 -6.91 1.60
CA TYR A 111 6.47 -7.08 0.64
C TYR A 111 5.31 -7.99 1.11
N GLN A 112 4.10 -7.71 0.64
CA GLN A 112 2.86 -8.42 1.04
C GLN A 112 2.19 -9.18 -0.12
N TRP A 113 2.97 -9.51 -1.16
CA TRP A 113 2.51 -10.39 -2.23
C TRP A 113 2.21 -11.76 -1.61
N GLY A 114 0.94 -12.14 -1.60
CA GLY A 114 0.52 -13.37 -0.95
C GLY A 114 0.90 -14.58 -1.78
N SER A 115 1.18 -15.68 -1.12
CA SER A 115 1.44 -16.99 -1.73
C SER A 115 0.19 -17.88 -1.81
N LYS A 116 -0.90 -17.48 -1.15
CA LYS A 116 -2.17 -18.21 -1.07
C LYS A 116 -3.35 -17.24 -1.07
N ARG A 117 -4.49 -17.72 -1.56
CA ARG A 117 -5.79 -17.03 -1.53
C ARG A 117 -6.84 -17.94 -0.91
N THR A 118 -6.94 -17.92 0.42
CA THR A 118 -8.10 -18.46 1.14
C THR A 118 -9.23 -17.43 1.10
N GLY A 119 -8.89 -16.16 1.26
CA GLY A 119 -9.76 -15.02 0.99
C GLY A 119 -9.39 -14.32 -0.33
N PRO A 120 -10.17 -13.32 -0.75
CA PRO A 120 -9.91 -12.54 -1.96
C PRO A 120 -8.60 -11.75 -1.90
N ASP A 121 -8.07 -11.35 -3.07
CA ASP A 121 -6.95 -10.41 -3.17
C ASP A 121 -7.35 -9.02 -2.65
N LEU A 122 -6.44 -8.36 -1.94
CA LEU A 122 -6.66 -7.06 -1.28
C LEU A 122 -5.91 -5.89 -1.95
N ALA A 123 -5.16 -6.13 -3.03
CA ALA A 123 -4.31 -5.10 -3.65
C ALA A 123 -5.10 -3.86 -4.10
N ARG A 124 -6.41 -3.98 -4.33
CA ARG A 124 -7.30 -2.89 -4.79
C ARG A 124 -8.60 -2.81 -3.99
N VAL A 125 -8.50 -2.91 -2.66
CA VAL A 125 -9.67 -2.79 -1.78
C VAL A 125 -9.94 -1.34 -1.35
N GLY A 126 -8.98 -0.43 -1.56
CA GLY A 126 -9.12 0.98 -1.20
C GLY A 126 -10.33 1.63 -1.86
N GLY A 127 -11.24 2.18 -1.04
CA GLY A 127 -12.49 2.79 -1.49
C GLY A 127 -13.59 1.83 -1.94
N LYS A 128 -13.34 0.51 -1.99
CA LYS A 128 -14.35 -0.48 -2.42
C LYS A 128 -15.43 -0.73 -1.38
N TYR A 129 -15.07 -0.64 -0.10
CA TYR A 129 -15.98 -0.81 1.04
C TYR A 129 -15.85 0.36 2.01
N SER A 130 -16.91 0.65 2.76
CA SER A 130 -16.87 1.71 3.77
C SER A 130 -16.05 1.29 5.00
N ASN A 131 -15.56 2.27 5.76
CA ASN A 131 -14.88 2.00 7.04
C ASN A 131 -15.77 1.22 8.02
N GLU A 132 -17.08 1.49 8.00
CA GLU A 132 -18.04 0.74 8.83
C GLU A 132 -18.16 -0.71 8.38
N TRP A 133 -18.17 -0.97 7.06
CA TRP A 133 -18.16 -2.33 6.53
C TRP A 133 -16.90 -3.07 6.97
N HIS A 134 -15.72 -2.44 6.85
CA HIS A 134 -14.47 -3.06 7.30
C HIS A 134 -14.50 -3.35 8.80
N ARG A 135 -15.01 -2.43 9.63
CA ARG A 135 -15.13 -2.65 11.07
C ARG A 135 -16.04 -3.84 11.40
N LYS A 136 -17.22 -3.93 10.78
CA LYS A 136 -18.16 -5.06 10.96
C LYS A 136 -17.53 -6.37 10.47
N HIS A 137 -16.96 -6.37 9.27
CA HIS A 137 -16.32 -7.54 8.67
C HIS A 137 -15.14 -8.05 9.51
N LEU A 138 -14.23 -7.17 9.95
CA LEU A 138 -13.09 -7.60 10.77
C LEU A 138 -13.55 -8.13 12.14
N LYS A 139 -14.56 -7.51 12.75
CA LYS A 139 -15.08 -7.93 14.05
C LYS A 139 -15.70 -9.33 13.98
N TYR A 140 -16.64 -9.52 13.06
CA TYR A 140 -17.36 -10.78 12.84
C TYR A 140 -17.62 -10.96 11.33
N PRO A 141 -16.71 -11.59 10.57
CA PRO A 141 -16.83 -11.72 9.12
C PRO A 141 -18.14 -12.39 8.67
N ARG A 142 -18.64 -13.34 9.46
CA ARG A 142 -19.89 -14.07 9.20
C ARG A 142 -21.16 -13.22 9.30
N ASP A 143 -21.11 -12.07 9.97
CA ASP A 143 -22.27 -11.19 10.09
C ASP A 143 -22.57 -10.44 8.79
N VAL A 144 -21.56 -10.26 7.94
CA VAL A 144 -21.69 -9.58 6.64
C VAL A 144 -21.49 -10.52 5.45
N VAL A 145 -20.76 -11.63 5.64
CA VAL A 145 -20.52 -12.68 4.65
C VAL A 145 -20.69 -14.04 5.34
N PRO A 146 -21.90 -14.62 5.39
CA PRO A 146 -22.22 -15.81 6.19
C PRO A 146 -21.29 -17.01 5.97
N GLU A 147 -20.85 -17.21 4.74
CA GLU A 147 -19.94 -18.28 4.31
C GLU A 147 -18.45 -18.00 4.60
N SER A 148 -18.12 -16.87 5.24
CA SER A 148 -16.74 -16.48 5.48
C SER A 148 -16.02 -17.46 6.40
N VAL A 149 -14.85 -17.90 5.94
CA VAL A 149 -13.90 -18.71 6.73
C VAL A 149 -12.92 -17.84 7.51
N MET A 150 -12.96 -16.51 7.35
CA MET A 150 -12.05 -15.58 8.02
C MET A 150 -12.21 -15.63 9.55
N PRO A 151 -11.12 -15.58 10.34
CA PRO A 151 -11.20 -15.49 11.80
C PRO A 151 -11.85 -14.19 12.27
N ASN A 152 -12.38 -14.18 13.50
CA ASN A 152 -12.93 -12.99 14.12
C ASN A 152 -11.80 -12.16 14.77
N PHE A 153 -11.73 -10.87 14.45
CA PHE A 153 -10.74 -9.93 14.99
C PHE A 153 -11.36 -8.85 15.89
N PHE A 154 -12.42 -9.19 16.63
CA PHE A 154 -13.14 -8.26 17.52
C PHE A 154 -12.25 -7.57 18.57
N PHE A 155 -11.12 -8.19 18.94
CA PHE A 155 -10.20 -7.63 19.94
C PHE A 155 -9.45 -6.40 19.42
N LEU A 156 -9.35 -6.20 18.09
CA LEU A 156 -8.69 -5.02 17.51
C LEU A 156 -9.41 -3.72 17.87
N GLU A 157 -10.72 -3.75 18.16
CA GLU A 157 -11.48 -2.56 18.59
C GLU A 157 -11.06 -2.02 19.96
N LYS A 158 -10.44 -2.87 20.80
CA LYS A 158 -10.07 -2.50 22.18
C LYS A 158 -8.57 -2.36 22.36
N ARG A 159 -7.79 -2.86 21.40
CA ARG A 159 -6.33 -2.86 21.50
C ARG A 159 -5.79 -1.53 20.96
N PRO A 160 -5.07 -0.74 21.77
CA PRO A 160 -4.47 0.49 21.29
C PRO A 160 -3.31 0.19 20.34
N VAL A 161 -3.07 1.10 19.39
CA VAL A 161 -1.91 1.07 18.52
C VAL A 161 -0.62 1.13 19.34
N ASN A 162 0.40 0.37 18.94
CA ASN A 162 1.73 0.46 19.53
C ASN A 162 2.49 1.68 18.96
N VAL A 163 2.24 2.85 19.55
CA VAL A 163 2.82 4.14 19.13
C VAL A 163 4.35 4.10 19.08
N GLU A 164 4.99 3.56 20.11
CA GLU A 164 6.45 3.50 20.20
C GLU A 164 7.04 2.69 19.04
N ARG A 165 6.45 1.52 18.75
CA ARG A 165 6.88 0.68 17.64
C ARG A 165 6.70 1.38 16.31
N THR A 166 5.54 1.97 16.06
CA THR A 166 5.26 2.64 14.77
C THR A 166 6.20 3.82 14.55
N VAL A 167 6.44 4.66 15.56
CA VAL A 167 7.42 5.77 15.49
C VAL A 167 8.83 5.24 15.20
N LYS A 168 9.23 4.14 15.84
CA LYS A 168 10.51 3.50 15.55
C LYS A 168 10.58 2.96 14.13
N THR A 169 9.51 2.35 13.62
CA THR A 169 9.43 1.84 12.25
C THR A 169 9.59 2.97 11.23
N LEU A 170 8.89 4.10 11.41
CA LEU A 170 9.05 5.28 10.55
C LEU A 170 10.50 5.78 10.52
N LYS A 171 11.16 5.86 11.68
CA LYS A 171 12.59 6.23 11.78
C LYS A 171 13.50 5.23 11.06
N VAL A 172 13.24 3.92 11.19
CA VAL A 172 14.07 2.91 10.51
C VAL A 172 13.85 2.98 8.99
N MET A 173 12.63 3.24 8.54
CA MET A 173 12.33 3.43 7.11
C MET A 173 13.16 4.56 6.48
N THR A 174 13.50 5.63 7.20
CA THR A 174 14.38 6.69 6.66
C THR A 174 15.87 6.35 6.68
N GLN A 175 16.27 5.36 7.49
CA GLN A 175 17.67 4.95 7.67
C GLN A 175 18.06 3.75 6.80
N MET A 176 17.10 2.95 6.34
CA MET A 176 17.37 1.79 5.50
C MET A 176 18.02 2.23 4.17
N PRO A 177 19.23 1.71 3.83
CA PRO A 177 20.01 2.21 2.70
C PRO A 177 19.36 1.99 1.33
N PHE A 178 18.41 1.06 1.23
CA PHE A 178 17.73 0.70 -0.02
C PHE A 178 16.23 1.04 -0.01
N ASN A 179 15.72 1.72 1.02
CA ASN A 179 14.32 2.13 1.04
C ASN A 179 14.16 3.42 0.24
N PRO A 180 13.32 3.47 -0.81
CA PRO A 180 13.17 4.65 -1.65
C PRO A 180 12.35 5.79 -1.00
N VAL A 181 11.96 5.68 0.28
CA VAL A 181 11.25 6.76 0.98
C VAL A 181 12.05 8.07 0.90
N PRO A 182 11.51 9.15 0.30
CA PRO A 182 12.25 10.40 0.20
C PRO A 182 12.49 11.01 1.58
N LYS A 183 13.71 11.50 1.83
CA LYS A 183 14.15 11.99 3.16
C LYS A 183 13.37 13.21 3.66
N ASN A 184 12.67 13.92 2.77
CA ASN A 184 11.83 15.07 3.09
C ASN A 184 10.39 14.70 3.46
N ILE A 185 10.02 13.41 3.47
CA ILE A 185 8.67 12.96 3.80
C ILE A 185 8.53 12.66 5.30
N TYR A 186 9.27 11.67 5.80
CA TYR A 186 9.30 11.37 7.23
C TYR A 186 10.37 12.22 7.94
N THR A 187 10.12 13.53 8.01
CA THR A 187 10.99 14.43 8.77
C THR A 187 10.87 14.18 10.27
N ASP A 188 11.82 14.70 11.06
CA ASP A 188 11.77 14.58 12.51
C ASP A 188 10.49 15.24 13.08
N GLU A 189 10.02 16.33 12.46
CA GLU A 189 8.75 16.97 12.81
C GLU A 189 7.55 16.07 12.53
N TYR A 190 7.52 15.42 11.35
CA TYR A 190 6.45 14.47 11.02
C TYR A 190 6.43 13.29 12.02
N ILE A 191 7.60 12.74 12.33
CA ILE A 191 7.73 11.62 13.26
C ILE A 191 7.34 12.02 14.69
N ALA A 192 7.65 13.26 15.10
CA ALA A 192 7.20 13.80 16.39
C ALA A 192 5.67 13.96 16.45
N GLY A 193 5.06 14.44 15.35
CA GLY A 193 3.60 14.58 15.23
C GLY A 193 2.87 13.23 15.14
N ALA A 194 3.49 12.20 14.55
CA ALA A 194 2.92 10.86 14.40
C ALA A 194 2.51 10.24 15.75
N ALA A 195 3.27 10.48 16.83
CA ALA A 195 2.93 9.97 18.14
C ALA A 195 1.58 10.51 18.66
N GLN A 196 1.30 11.79 18.40
CA GLN A 196 0.06 12.45 18.78
C GLN A 196 -1.10 11.99 17.89
N GLU A 197 -0.87 11.81 16.59
CA GLU A 197 -1.89 11.31 15.65
C GLU A 197 -2.40 9.91 16.02
N LEU A 198 -1.50 9.06 16.50
CA LEU A 198 -1.80 7.68 16.88
C LEU A 198 -2.42 7.56 18.28
N GLU A 199 -2.41 8.63 19.07
CA GLU A 199 -2.95 8.61 20.43
C GLU A 199 -4.46 8.32 20.41
N GLY A 200 -4.90 7.36 21.23
CA GLY A 200 -6.30 6.93 21.29
C GLY A 200 -6.78 6.12 20.08
N LYS A 201 -5.95 5.89 19.06
CA LYS A 201 -6.28 5.02 17.92
C LYS A 201 -6.20 3.56 18.31
N THR A 202 -7.12 2.77 17.77
CA THR A 202 -7.16 1.32 17.96
C THR A 202 -6.47 0.60 16.81
N ASP A 203 -6.04 -0.63 17.03
CA ASP A 203 -5.52 -1.49 15.96
C ASP A 203 -6.55 -1.67 14.84
N MET A 204 -7.85 -1.64 15.16
CA MET A 204 -8.93 -1.67 14.16
C MET A 204 -8.89 -0.44 13.26
N ASP A 205 -8.73 0.76 13.84
CA ASP A 205 -8.65 2.00 13.06
C ASP A 205 -7.43 1.99 12.13
N ALA A 206 -6.30 1.47 12.65
CA ALA A 206 -5.06 1.37 11.91
C ALA A 206 -5.18 0.41 10.71
N VAL A 207 -5.71 -0.81 10.91
CA VAL A 207 -5.92 -1.77 9.83
C VAL A 207 -6.89 -1.23 8.79
N ILE A 208 -7.96 -0.55 9.21
CA ILE A 208 -8.91 0.07 8.27
C ILE A 208 -8.20 1.15 7.44
N ALA A 209 -7.37 1.99 8.06
CA ALA A 209 -6.59 3.02 7.33
C ALA A 209 -5.69 2.38 6.27
N LEU A 210 -4.96 1.31 6.62
CA LEU A 210 -4.18 0.54 5.65
C LEU A 210 -5.06 0.00 4.52
N LEU A 211 -6.14 -0.71 4.83
CA LEU A 211 -7.00 -1.33 3.80
C LEU A 211 -7.56 -0.28 2.84
N GLN A 212 -7.90 0.92 3.35
CA GLN A 212 -8.38 2.01 2.52
C GLN A 212 -7.32 2.61 1.59
N SER A 213 -6.03 2.47 1.89
CA SER A 213 -4.95 2.97 1.03
C SER A 213 -4.58 1.98 -0.09
N LEU A 214 -4.96 0.71 -0.01
CA LEU A 214 -4.50 -0.31 -0.95
C LEU A 214 -5.07 -0.13 -2.36
N GLY A 215 -4.19 0.18 -3.31
CA GLY A 215 -4.47 0.15 -4.75
C GLY A 215 -5.26 1.33 -5.30
N ASN A 216 -5.39 2.40 -4.52
CA ASN A 216 -6.00 3.67 -4.95
C ASN A 216 -4.96 4.75 -5.29
N HIS A 217 -3.67 4.39 -5.31
CA HIS A 217 -2.58 5.32 -5.53
C HIS A 217 -2.45 5.78 -6.99
N VAL A 218 -2.72 4.91 -7.96
CA VAL A 218 -2.49 5.17 -9.38
C VAL A 218 -3.81 5.19 -10.13
N LYS A 219 -4.01 6.20 -11.00
CA LYS A 219 -5.14 6.23 -11.95
C LYS A 219 -4.73 5.51 -13.22
N PHE A 220 -5.06 4.23 -13.31
CA PHE A 220 -4.76 3.44 -14.50
C PHE A 220 -5.58 3.93 -15.71
N GLU A 221 -4.87 4.21 -16.80
CA GLU A 221 -5.45 4.65 -18.07
C GLU A 221 -5.62 3.42 -18.99
N GLU A 222 -6.77 3.33 -19.66
CA GLU A 222 -7.02 2.23 -20.60
C GLU A 222 -6.10 2.36 -21.83
N GLY A 223 -5.46 1.25 -22.21
CA GLY A 223 -4.52 1.21 -23.33
C GLY A 223 -3.06 1.46 -22.95
N VAL A 224 -2.76 1.87 -21.72
CA VAL A 224 -1.37 1.96 -21.26
C VAL A 224 -0.84 0.58 -20.87
N ASN A 225 0.35 0.24 -21.38
CA ASN A 225 1.11 -0.91 -20.93
C ASN A 225 1.98 -0.52 -19.73
N TYR A 226 1.63 -1.08 -18.56
CA TYR A 226 2.32 -0.85 -17.30
C TYR A 226 3.30 -1.99 -16.92
N ARG A 227 3.73 -2.80 -17.90
CA ARG A 227 4.57 -3.99 -17.67
C ARG A 227 6.02 -3.83 -18.14
N ASP A 228 6.30 -2.82 -18.97
CA ASP A 228 7.56 -2.69 -19.72
C ASP A 228 8.67 -2.00 -18.93
#